data_AF-A0A382QID5-F1
#
_entry.id   AF-A0A382QID5-F1
#
_cell.length_a   1.000
_cell.length_b   1.000
_cell.length_c   1.000
_cell.angle_alpha   90.00
_cell.angle_beta   90.00
_cell.angle_gamma   90.00
#
_symmetry.space_group_name_H-M   'P 1'
#
loop_
_entity.id
_entity.type
_entity.pdbx_description
1 polymer ?
#
loop_
_entity_poly.entity_id
_entity_poly.type
_entity_poly.pdbx_seq_one_letter_code
_entity_poly.pdbx_strand_id
1 'polypeptide(L)'
;MALARETFDVEFAESKFEKAKSLLLSLAPNAIGFDDLITNDNTADKALSFFNSNECEKIFLFQTTFTDAKFLLNFAQTINKPICIVSFPEPRTGGRLRLNSICGLNLGMHSLIKNNITPEFVIMERDDSINESLFSNFINSSDENEQISWNEATISNNQLDI
;
A
#
# COMPACT_ATOMS: atom_id res chain seq x y z
N MET A 1 -1.04 2.32 9.18
CA MET A 1 -2.39 2.91 8.93
C MET A 1 -3.04 2.20 7.77
N ALA A 2 -4.38 2.27 7.64
CA ALA A 2 -5.10 1.61 6.57
C ALA A 2 -6.05 2.56 5.82
N LEU A 3 -6.11 2.41 4.49
CA LEU A 3 -7.06 3.12 3.62
C LEU A 3 -8.24 2.22 3.30
N ALA A 4 -9.45 2.78 3.40
CA ALA A 4 -10.67 2.09 3.02
C ALA A 4 -11.69 3.06 2.43
N ARG A 5 -12.72 2.53 1.77
CA ARG A 5 -13.87 3.28 1.29
C ARG A 5 -15.14 2.56 1.71
N GLU A 6 -16.05 3.28 2.35
CA GLU A 6 -17.27 2.74 2.96
C GLU A 6 -18.24 2.09 1.97
N THR A 7 -18.08 2.34 0.67
CA THR A 7 -18.84 1.64 -0.38
C THR A 7 -18.40 0.19 -0.59
N PHE A 8 -17.32 -0.26 0.05
CA PHE A 8 -16.84 -1.64 0.05
C PHE A 8 -17.16 -2.33 1.37
N ASP A 9 -16.72 -3.57 1.52
CA ASP A 9 -16.96 -4.36 2.73
C ASP A 9 -15.98 -3.94 3.84
N VAL A 10 -16.45 -3.05 4.72
CA VAL A 10 -15.63 -2.44 5.80
C VAL A 10 -15.20 -3.47 6.84
N GLU A 11 -16.10 -4.34 7.29
CA GLU A 11 -15.77 -5.40 8.25
C GLU A 11 -14.70 -6.35 7.69
N PHE A 12 -14.79 -6.68 6.40
CA PHE A 12 -13.75 -7.49 5.76
C PHE A 12 -12.43 -6.73 5.63
N ALA A 13 -12.47 -5.44 5.29
CA ALA A 13 -11.30 -4.58 5.22
C ALA A 13 -10.56 -4.48 6.58
N GLU A 14 -11.31 -4.29 7.69
CA GLU A 14 -10.77 -4.30 9.05
C GLU A 14 -10.12 -5.63 9.39
N SER A 15 -10.77 -6.75 9.08
CA SER A 15 -10.20 -8.09 9.33
C SER A 15 -8.86 -8.31 8.59
N LYS A 16 -8.74 -7.75 7.38
CA LYS A 16 -7.50 -7.81 6.58
C LYS A 16 -6.43 -6.91 7.17
N PHE A 17 -6.80 -5.71 7.61
CA PHE A 17 -5.90 -4.80 8.28
C PHE A 17 -5.35 -5.41 9.56
N GLU A 18 -6.21 -5.91 10.45
CA GLU A 18 -5.78 -6.51 11.73
C GLU A 18 -4.86 -7.71 11.54
N LYS A 19 -5.14 -8.58 10.54
CA LYS A 19 -4.24 -9.69 10.22
C LYS A 19 -2.84 -9.18 9.81
N ALA A 20 -2.78 -8.23 8.88
CA ALA A 20 -1.50 -7.75 8.35
C ALA A 20 -0.75 -6.86 9.37
N LYS A 21 -1.47 -6.08 10.18
CA LYS A 21 -0.93 -5.31 11.30
C LYS A 21 -0.32 -6.24 12.36
N SER A 22 -0.99 -7.34 12.69
CA SER A 22 -0.46 -8.34 13.64
C SER A 22 0.84 -8.96 13.14
N LEU A 23 0.93 -9.23 11.83
CA LEU A 23 2.16 -9.70 11.20
C LEU A 23 3.28 -8.67 11.25
N LEU A 24 2.97 -7.39 11.01
CA LEU A 24 3.96 -6.32 11.15
C LEU A 24 4.47 -6.23 12.59
N LEU A 25 3.57 -6.30 13.58
CA LEU A 25 3.93 -6.20 14.99
C LEU A 25 4.72 -7.41 15.51
N SER A 26 4.57 -8.60 14.90
CA SER A 26 5.41 -9.75 15.27
C SER A 26 6.86 -9.59 14.80
N LEU A 27 7.10 -8.86 13.70
CA LEU A 27 8.42 -8.59 13.13
C LEU A 27 9.05 -7.30 13.68
N ALA A 28 8.22 -6.29 13.96
CA ALA A 28 8.61 -4.99 14.49
C ALA A 28 7.73 -4.63 15.71
N PRO A 29 8.01 -5.18 16.90
CA PRO A 29 7.17 -4.98 18.10
C PRO A 29 7.08 -3.52 18.59
N ASN A 30 8.01 -2.66 18.18
CA ASN A 30 8.03 -1.24 18.47
C ASN A 30 7.27 -0.40 17.42
N ALA A 31 6.70 -1.01 16.38
CA ALA A 31 5.92 -0.30 15.39
C ALA A 31 4.68 0.34 16.04
N ILE A 32 4.47 1.61 15.73
CA ILE A 32 3.31 2.38 16.14
C ILE A 32 2.43 2.66 14.91
N GLY A 33 1.14 2.89 15.14
CA GLY A 33 0.22 3.10 14.02
C GLY A 33 -1.06 3.83 14.39
N PHE A 34 -1.71 4.33 13.36
CA PHE A 34 -3.08 4.82 13.40
C PHE A 34 -4.03 3.64 13.12
N ASP A 35 -4.89 3.34 14.09
CA ASP A 35 -5.69 2.12 14.16
C ASP A 35 -7.04 2.20 13.47
N ASP A 36 -7.58 3.41 13.25
CA ASP A 36 -8.83 3.56 12.51
C ASP A 36 -8.58 3.43 11.00
N LEU A 37 -9.56 2.86 10.29
CA LEU A 37 -9.58 2.91 8.83
C LEU A 37 -9.79 4.36 8.37
N ILE A 38 -8.95 4.82 7.46
CA ILE A 38 -9.07 6.14 6.84
C ILE A 38 -10.10 6.04 5.72
N THR A 39 -11.33 6.50 6.00
CA THR A 39 -12.46 6.46 5.06
C THR A 39 -12.92 7.83 4.59
N ASN A 40 -12.52 8.89 5.29
CA ASN A 40 -12.96 10.26 5.06
C ASN A 40 -11.89 11.28 5.48
N ASP A 41 -12.13 12.56 5.14
CA ASP A 41 -11.19 13.66 5.39
C ASP A 41 -10.88 13.84 6.89
N ASN A 42 -11.86 13.65 7.79
CA ASN A 42 -11.62 13.78 9.23
C ASN A 42 -10.70 12.67 9.77
N THR A 43 -10.87 11.41 9.34
CA THR A 43 -9.92 10.33 9.69
C THR A 43 -8.56 10.53 9.04
N ALA A 44 -8.51 11.10 7.83
CA ALA A 44 -7.28 11.44 7.14
C ALA A 44 -6.46 12.49 7.89
N ASP A 45 -7.11 13.56 8.36
CA ASP A 45 -6.44 14.63 9.12
C ASP A 45 -5.88 14.13 10.45
N LYS A 46 -6.61 13.24 11.13
CA LYS A 46 -6.15 12.57 12.36
C LYS A 46 -4.95 11.66 12.09
N ALA A 47 -5.01 10.86 11.04
CA ALA A 47 -3.89 10.00 10.66
C ALA A 47 -2.65 10.83 10.32
N LEU A 48 -2.80 11.88 9.52
CA LEU A 48 -1.68 12.76 9.18
C LEU A 48 -1.08 13.44 10.42
N SER A 49 -1.93 13.91 11.34
CA SER A 49 -1.49 14.49 12.62
C SER A 49 -0.74 13.48 13.48
N PHE A 50 -1.18 12.22 13.51
CA PHE A 50 -0.49 11.14 14.21
C PHE A 50 0.93 10.95 13.67
N PHE A 51 1.09 10.81 12.35
CA PHE A 51 2.42 10.58 11.75
C PHE A 51 3.32 11.82 11.77
N ASN A 52 2.77 13.04 11.82
CA ASN A 52 3.56 14.25 12.04
C ASN A 52 4.06 14.37 13.49
N SER A 53 3.33 13.82 14.45
CA SER A 53 3.66 13.92 15.87
C SER A 53 4.55 12.78 16.36
N ASN A 54 4.79 11.77 15.53
CA ASN A 54 5.58 10.60 15.87
C ASN A 54 6.65 10.37 14.81
N GLU A 55 7.90 10.19 15.25
CA GLU A 55 8.99 9.88 14.33
C GLU A 55 8.88 8.43 13.85
N CYS A 56 8.60 8.25 12.56
CA CYS A 56 8.63 6.96 11.89
C CYS A 56 9.70 6.99 10.79
N GLU A 57 10.55 5.96 10.76
CA GLU A 57 11.57 5.82 9.72
C GLU A 57 10.98 5.24 8.43
N LYS A 58 10.06 4.29 8.55
CA LYS A 58 9.38 3.63 7.45
C LYS A 58 7.89 3.51 7.72
N ILE A 59 7.09 3.55 6.65
CA ILE A 59 5.64 3.53 6.75
C ILE A 59 5.08 2.31 6.03
N PHE A 60 4.27 1.52 6.73
CA PHE A 60 3.35 0.58 6.12
C PHE A 60 1.97 1.22 5.95
N LEU A 61 1.51 1.31 4.70
CA LEU A 61 0.16 1.71 4.35
C LEU A 61 -0.61 0.50 3.84
N PHE A 62 -1.68 0.13 4.53
CA PHE A 62 -2.53 -1.00 4.13
C PHE A 62 -3.67 -0.48 3.24
N GLN A 63 -3.57 -0.74 1.94
CA GLN A 63 -4.64 -0.45 0.99
C GLN A 63 -5.72 -1.54 1.11
N THR A 64 -6.63 -1.42 2.07
CA THR A 64 -7.58 -2.50 2.38
C THR A 64 -8.72 -2.61 1.37
N THR A 65 -9.14 -1.49 0.78
CA THR A 65 -10.11 -1.47 -0.32
C THR A 65 -9.62 -0.56 -1.45
N PHE A 66 -10.39 -0.43 -2.53
CA PHE A 66 -10.15 0.63 -3.51
C PHE A 66 -10.45 2.01 -2.90
N THR A 67 -9.47 2.91 -3.02
CA THR A 67 -9.60 4.35 -2.77
C THR A 67 -9.00 5.10 -3.96
N ASP A 68 -9.31 6.39 -4.10
CA ASP A 68 -8.47 7.24 -4.94
C ASP A 68 -7.09 7.47 -4.29
N ALA A 69 -6.18 8.10 -5.02
CA ALA A 69 -4.81 8.33 -4.57
C ALA A 69 -4.61 9.69 -3.87
N LYS A 70 -5.67 10.51 -3.67
CA LYS A 70 -5.53 11.88 -3.17
C LYS A 70 -4.88 11.92 -1.80
N PHE A 71 -5.40 11.14 -0.86
CA PHE A 71 -4.86 11.06 0.49
C PHE A 71 -3.43 10.49 0.48
N LEU A 72 -3.22 9.35 -0.19
CA LEU A 72 -1.91 8.69 -0.24
C LEU A 72 -0.83 9.62 -0.80
N LEU A 73 -1.12 10.34 -1.88
CA LEU A 73 -0.17 11.29 -2.47
C LEU A 73 0.16 12.44 -1.51
N ASN A 74 -0.86 13.06 -0.91
CA ASN A 74 -0.68 14.12 0.07
C ASN A 74 0.13 13.64 1.29
N PHE A 75 -0.20 12.46 1.80
CA PHE A 75 0.51 11.83 2.91
C PHE A 75 1.99 11.60 2.58
N ALA A 76 2.27 10.99 1.43
CA ALA A 76 3.64 10.68 1.00
C ALA A 76 4.49 11.94 0.83
N GLN A 77 3.92 13.00 0.24
CA GLN A 77 4.61 14.29 0.08
C GLN A 77 4.86 14.99 1.41
N THR A 78 3.93 14.86 2.38
CA THR A 78 4.05 15.53 3.68
C THR A 78 5.03 14.83 4.61
N ILE A 79 4.92 13.50 4.71
CA ILE A 79 5.72 12.70 5.64
C ILE A 79 7.13 12.45 5.08
N ASN A 80 7.26 12.31 3.75
CA ASN A 80 8.54 12.15 3.06
C ASN A 80 9.43 11.04 3.68
N LYS A 81 8.84 9.85 3.87
CA LYS A 81 9.49 8.64 4.36
C LYS A 81 9.26 7.49 3.37
N PRO A 82 10.12 6.45 3.35
CA PRO A 82 9.85 5.23 2.61
C PRO A 82 8.47 4.65 2.96
N ILE A 83 7.70 4.30 1.93
CA ILE A 83 6.36 3.71 2.06
C ILE A 83 6.37 2.33 1.42
N CYS A 84 5.85 1.35 2.15
CA CYS A 84 5.42 0.07 1.60
C CYS A 84 3.90 0.01 1.58
N ILE A 85 3.31 -0.14 0.39
CA ILE A 85 1.87 -0.30 0.20
C ILE A 85 1.51 -1.78 0.21
N VAL A 86 0.74 -2.19 1.21
CA VAL A 86 0.26 -3.57 1.35
C VAL A 86 -1.15 -3.69 0.80
N SER A 87 -1.40 -4.65 -0.08
CA SER A 87 -2.70 -4.92 -0.68
C SER A 87 -3.12 -6.37 -0.51
N PHE A 88 -4.40 -6.66 -0.76
CA PHE A 88 -5.02 -7.93 -0.45
C PHE A 88 -5.70 -8.52 -1.69
N PRO A 89 -5.33 -9.73 -2.14
CA PRO A 89 -6.04 -10.42 -3.20
C PRO A 89 -7.42 -10.89 -2.70
N GLU A 90 -8.40 -10.82 -3.60
CA GLU A 90 -9.71 -11.42 -3.39
C GLU A 90 -10.06 -12.39 -4.53
N PRO A 91 -10.72 -13.52 -4.24
CA PRO A 91 -11.09 -14.49 -5.27
C PRO A 91 -12.13 -13.91 -6.22
N ARG A 92 -12.03 -14.27 -7.51
CA ARG A 92 -13.04 -13.92 -8.52
C ARG A 92 -14.24 -14.86 -8.36
N THR A 93 -15.26 -14.39 -7.66
CA THR A 93 -16.50 -15.15 -7.43
C THR A 93 -17.60 -14.85 -8.47
N GLY A 94 -17.36 -13.91 -9.38
CA GLY A 94 -18.38 -13.40 -10.33
C GLY A 94 -19.39 -12.43 -9.69
N GLY A 95 -19.38 -12.28 -8.36
CA GLY A 95 -20.15 -11.27 -7.64
C GLY A 95 -19.44 -9.92 -7.56
N ARG A 96 -20.04 -9.00 -6.79
CA ARG A 96 -19.44 -7.70 -6.47
C ARG A 96 -18.12 -7.91 -5.71
N LEU A 97 -17.08 -7.20 -6.11
CA LEU A 97 -15.80 -7.15 -5.39
C LEU A 97 -16.03 -6.55 -3.99
N ARG A 98 -15.46 -7.20 -2.99
CA ARG A 98 -15.57 -6.79 -1.58
C ARG A 98 -14.52 -5.76 -1.22
N LEU A 99 -13.32 -5.85 -1.78
CA LEU A 99 -12.20 -4.97 -1.44
C LEU A 99 -11.77 -4.11 -2.61
N ASN A 100 -11.52 -4.72 -3.77
CA ASN A 100 -10.87 -4.12 -4.93
C ASN A 100 -9.50 -3.47 -4.58
N SER A 101 -8.82 -4.05 -3.59
CA SER A 101 -7.60 -3.52 -2.96
C SER A 101 -6.43 -3.37 -3.93
N ILE A 102 -6.15 -4.39 -4.76
CA ILE A 102 -5.04 -4.36 -5.73
C ILE A 102 -5.24 -3.23 -6.77
N CYS A 103 -6.47 -2.94 -7.17
CA CYS A 103 -6.74 -1.79 -8.04
C CYS A 103 -6.44 -0.45 -7.33
N GLY A 104 -6.71 -0.36 -6.03
CA GLY A 104 -6.31 0.78 -5.21
C GLY A 104 -4.79 0.93 -5.14
N LEU A 105 -4.07 -0.18 -4.93
CA LEU A 105 -2.60 -0.22 -4.97
C LEU A 105 -2.09 0.31 -6.31
N ASN A 106 -2.60 -0.22 -7.43
CA ASN A 106 -2.17 0.20 -8.76
C ASN A 106 -2.37 1.70 -9.01
N LEU A 107 -3.52 2.26 -8.60
CA LEU A 107 -3.79 3.68 -8.73
C LEU A 107 -2.87 4.52 -7.82
N GLY A 108 -2.61 4.05 -6.59
CA GLY A 108 -1.70 4.66 -5.64
C GLY A 108 -0.26 4.70 -6.15
N MET A 109 0.27 3.55 -6.58
CA MET A 109 1.60 3.42 -7.20
C MET A 109 1.75 4.36 -8.38
N HIS A 110 0.78 4.34 -9.32
CA HIS A 110 0.80 5.22 -10.48
C HIS A 110 0.88 6.70 -10.09
N SER A 111 0.07 7.11 -9.11
CA SER A 111 0.06 8.49 -8.63
C SER A 111 1.39 8.89 -7.98
N LEU A 112 1.98 8.02 -7.16
CA LEU A 112 3.26 8.29 -6.48
C LEU A 112 4.42 8.35 -7.48
N ILE A 113 4.53 7.37 -8.38
CA ILE A 113 5.58 7.30 -9.40
C ILE A 113 5.54 8.54 -10.31
N LYS A 114 4.33 8.97 -10.72
CA LYS A 114 4.16 10.20 -11.52
C LYS A 114 4.65 11.46 -10.80
N ASN A 115 4.74 11.42 -9.48
CA ASN A 115 5.25 12.50 -8.63
C ASN A 115 6.67 12.21 -8.09
N ASN A 116 7.43 11.33 -8.75
CA ASN A 116 8.80 10.94 -8.39
C ASN A 116 8.95 10.36 -6.97
N ILE A 117 7.91 9.72 -6.46
CA ILE A 117 7.93 8.95 -5.21
C ILE A 117 7.86 7.48 -5.60
N THR A 118 8.88 6.71 -5.25
CA THR A 118 8.95 5.27 -5.54
C THR A 118 8.66 4.49 -4.26
N PRO A 119 7.41 4.10 -4.01
CA PRO A 119 7.08 3.20 -2.90
C PRO A 119 7.45 1.76 -3.23
N GLU A 120 7.67 0.97 -2.19
CA GLU A 120 7.63 -0.49 -2.26
C GLU A 120 6.19 -0.99 -2.16
N PHE A 121 5.94 -2.24 -2.54
CA PHE A 121 4.62 -2.85 -2.37
C PHE A 121 4.67 -4.32 -2.01
N VAL A 122 3.62 -4.76 -1.33
CA VAL A 122 3.35 -6.17 -1.03
C VAL A 122 1.93 -6.51 -1.42
N ILE A 123 1.76 -7.61 -2.13
CA ILE A 123 0.46 -8.26 -2.29
C ILE A 123 0.44 -9.44 -1.34
N MET A 124 -0.44 -9.41 -0.35
CA MET A 124 -0.50 -10.43 0.69
C MET A 124 -0.82 -11.81 0.11
N GLU A 125 0.02 -12.77 0.41
CA GLU A 125 -0.17 -14.17 0.06
C GLU A 125 -0.96 -14.92 1.14
N ARG A 126 -1.41 -16.13 0.79
CA ARG A 126 -2.05 -17.03 1.77
C ARG A 126 -1.05 -17.59 2.77
N ASP A 127 0.20 -17.75 2.34
CA ASP A 127 1.30 -18.24 3.16
C ASP A 127 1.94 -17.08 3.92
N ASP A 128 1.80 -17.11 5.25
CA ASP A 128 2.31 -16.05 6.10
C ASP A 128 3.85 -16.00 6.10
N SER A 129 4.55 -17.10 5.84
CA SER A 129 6.03 -17.10 5.76
C SER A 129 6.56 -16.27 4.58
N ILE A 130 5.81 -16.23 3.47
CA ILE A 130 6.12 -15.36 2.33
C ILE A 130 5.90 -13.91 2.72
N ASN A 131 4.78 -13.62 3.38
CA ASN A 131 4.46 -12.26 3.84
C ASN A 131 5.50 -11.76 4.87
N GLU A 132 5.96 -12.63 5.78
CA GLU A 132 7.01 -12.31 6.76
C GLU A 132 8.31 -11.91 6.08
N SER A 133 8.72 -12.67 5.07
CA SER A 133 9.91 -12.38 4.28
C SER A 133 9.80 -11.03 3.56
N LEU A 134 8.66 -10.77 2.89
CA LEU A 134 8.41 -9.50 2.19
C LEU A 134 8.40 -8.30 3.14
N PHE A 135 7.76 -8.42 4.31
CA PHE A 135 7.74 -7.36 5.33
C PHE A 135 9.13 -7.13 5.89
N SER A 136 9.86 -8.21 6.20
CA SER A 136 11.23 -8.15 6.73
C SER A 136 12.19 -7.49 5.74
N ASN A 137 12.05 -7.74 4.44
CA ASN A 137 12.86 -7.10 3.41
C ASN A 137 12.68 -5.58 3.44
N PHE A 138 11.43 -5.09 3.50
CA PHE A 138 11.19 -3.65 3.60
C PHE A 138 11.61 -3.07 4.95
N ILE A 139 11.43 -3.79 6.06
CA ILE A 139 11.88 -3.34 7.38
C ILE A 139 13.41 -3.16 7.39
N ASN A 140 14.16 -4.09 6.80
CA ASN A 140 15.61 -4.11 6.85
C ASN A 140 16.32 -3.41 5.67
N SER A 141 15.59 -2.95 4.65
CA SER A 141 16.19 -2.25 3.50
C SER A 141 16.91 -0.97 3.89
N SER A 142 17.97 -0.58 3.17
CA SER A 142 18.54 0.77 3.27
C SER A 142 17.69 1.78 2.50
N ASP A 143 17.71 3.05 2.90
CA ASP A 143 16.98 4.15 2.23
C ASP A 143 17.57 4.54 0.86
N GLU A 144 18.45 3.72 0.28
CA GLU A 144 19.06 3.98 -1.01
C GLU A 144 18.02 3.78 -2.12
N ASN A 145 17.40 4.89 -2.51
CA ASN A 145 16.60 4.98 -3.73
C ASN A 145 17.51 4.74 -4.95
N GLU A 146 17.64 3.49 -5.38
CA GLU A 146 18.15 3.22 -6.72
C GLU A 146 17.16 3.83 -7.73
N GLN A 147 17.63 4.82 -8.50
CA GLN A 147 16.91 5.31 -9.66
C GLN A 147 16.76 4.16 -10.66
N ILE A 148 15.61 3.50 -10.65
CA ILE A 148 15.27 2.51 -11.68
C ILE A 148 15.06 3.29 -12.98
N SER A 149 16.03 3.19 -13.91
CA SER A 149 15.85 3.65 -15.27
C SER A 149 14.87 2.72 -15.97
N TRP A 150 13.66 3.19 -16.24
CA TRP A 150 12.69 2.45 -17.05
C TRP A 150 13.16 2.46 -18.51
N ASN A 151 13.46 1.28 -19.05
CA ASN A 151 13.65 1.13 -20.48
C ASN A 151 12.29 1.21 -21.17
N GLU A 152 12.17 2.02 -22.23
CA GLU A 152 10.97 2.04 -23.06
C GLU A 152 10.75 0.65 -23.67
N ALA A 153 9.54 0.12 -23.51
CA ALA A 153 9.15 -1.12 -24.18
C ALA A 153 9.03 -0.85 -25.69
N THR A 154 9.95 -1.41 -26.48
CA THR A 154 9.89 -1.35 -27.94
C THR A 154 8.97 -2.44 -28.47
N ILE A 155 8.04 -2.05 -29.35
CA ILE A 155 7.22 -3.00 -30.10
C ILE A 155 8.12 -3.59 -31.19
N SER A 156 8.36 -4.90 -31.15
CA SER A 156 8.95 -5.59 -32.29
C SER A 156 7.91 -5.58 -33.42
N ASN A 157 8.14 -4.77 -34.45
CA ASN A 157 7.42 -4.87 -35.72
C ASN A 157 7.69 -6.25 -36.34
N ASN A 158 6.82 -7.24 -36.06
CA ASN A 158 6.80 -8.44 -36.88
C ASN A 158 6.19 -8.10 -38.24
N GLN A 159 6.95 -8.50 -39.27
CA GLN A 159 6.70 -8.27 -40.68
C GLN A 159 5.28 -8.66 -41.09
N LEU A 160 4.75 -7.86 -42.01
CA LEU A 160 3.58 -8.16 -42.84
C LEU A 160 3.82 -9.47 -43.60
N ASP A 161 3.10 -10.53 -43.25
CA ASP A 161 2.87 -11.64 -44.16
C ASP A 161 1.76 -11.21 -45.14
N ILE A 162 2.15 -11.01 -46.40
CA ILE A 162 1.30 -10.77 -47.57
C ILE A 162 0.65 -12.08 -48.00
#